data_AF-A0A6N6PDN1-F1
#
_entry.id   AF-A0A6N6PDN1-F1
#
_cell.length_a   1.000
_cell.length_b   1.000
_cell.length_c   1.000
_cell.angle_alpha   90.00
_cell.angle_beta   90.00
_cell.angle_gamma   90.00
#
_symmetry.space_group_name_H-M   'P 1'
#
loop_
_entity.id
_entity.type
_entity.pdbx_description
1 polymer ?
#
loop_
_entity_poly.entity_id
_entity_poly.type
_entity_poly.pdbx_seq_one_letter_code
_entity_poly.pdbx_strand_id
1 'polypeptide(L)'
;KGYAIASAGLAAIVLFGSYFVDLKHHLESPLSHLKLNPEQIENVLAFSLKDPKVMIGLFIGGLLPYLFSAFSMNAVGRAAGAVVTEVRRQLAAKPGILRGEDTPDYGTCVDIVTKAALREMIVPALIPVVAVVAVGSFGMEGAKMLGGVLVGSIVTGLFMGISMTSSGGAWDNAKKYIEEGHHGGKGSEAHKAAVTGDTVGDPYKDTSGPAINPMIKVVNIVAILIIPIFF
;
A
#
# COMPACT_ATOMS: atom_id res chain seq x y z
N LYS A 1 -14.86 1.68 3.02
CA LYS A 1 -13.39 1.85 2.84
C LYS A 1 -12.83 3.08 3.57
N GLY A 2 -13.45 4.27 3.45
CA GLY A 2 -13.02 5.48 4.18
C GLY A 2 -12.88 5.30 5.70
N TYR A 3 -13.85 4.66 6.36
CA TYR A 3 -13.76 4.34 7.80
C TYR A 3 -12.53 3.50 8.15
N ALA A 4 -12.20 2.48 7.33
CA ALA A 4 -11.03 1.63 7.55
C ALA A 4 -9.71 2.39 7.39
N ILE A 5 -9.65 3.36 6.48
CA ILE A 5 -8.47 4.20 6.27
C ILE A 5 -8.30 5.20 7.42
N ALA A 6 -9.38 5.86 7.84
CA ALA A 6 -9.36 6.79 8.96
C ALA A 6 -9.00 6.07 10.28
N SER A 7 -9.59 4.90 10.55
CA SER A 7 -9.27 4.12 11.74
C SER A 7 -7.84 3.57 11.70
N ALA A 8 -7.33 3.18 10.53
CA ALA A 8 -5.93 2.81 10.36
C ALA A 8 -4.99 3.98 10.63
N GLY A 9 -5.33 5.20 10.19
CA GLY A 9 -4.57 6.41 10.49
C GLY A 9 -4.47 6.68 11.99
N LEU A 10 -5.60 6.64 12.70
CA LEU A 10 -5.63 6.78 14.17
C LEU A 10 -4.82 5.68 14.86
N ALA A 11 -5.00 4.42 14.46
CA ALA A 11 -4.24 3.32 15.01
C ALA A 11 -2.74 3.47 14.77
N ALA A 12 -2.32 3.97 13.60
CA ALA A 12 -0.91 4.18 13.31
C ALA A 12 -0.30 5.31 14.15
N ILE A 13 -1.05 6.37 14.46
CA ILE A 13 -0.60 7.42 15.40
C ILE A 13 -0.40 6.83 16.81
N VAL A 14 -1.31 5.97 17.26
CA VAL A 14 -1.17 5.27 18.56
C VAL A 14 0.04 4.33 18.55
N LEU A 15 0.29 3.62 17.44
CA LEU A 15 1.46 2.77 17.29
C LEU A 15 2.76 3.59 17.28
N PHE A 16 2.77 4.79 16.67
CA PHE A 16 3.91 5.70 16.78
C PHE A 16 4.16 6.14 18.23
N GLY A 17 3.10 6.44 18.98
CA GLY A 17 3.20 6.69 20.42
C GLY A 17 3.76 5.49 21.18
N SER A 18 3.35 4.28 20.81
CA SER A 18 3.88 3.03 21.38
C SER A 18 5.36 2.85 21.05
N TYR A 19 5.78 3.13 19.81
CA TYR A 19 7.18 3.15 19.41
C TYR A 19 8.02 4.11 20.27
N PHE A 20 7.53 5.33 20.51
CA PHE A 20 8.21 6.29 21.39
C PHE A 20 8.40 5.73 22.81
N VAL A 21 7.33 5.19 23.39
CA VAL A 21 7.34 4.67 24.77
C VAL A 21 8.25 3.45 24.89
N ASP A 22 8.13 2.50 23.97
CA ASP A 22 8.90 1.26 23.99
C ASP A 22 10.38 1.53 23.71
N LEU A 23 10.68 2.45 22.79
CA LEU A 23 12.05 2.88 22.52
C LEU A 23 12.66 3.55 23.75
N LYS A 24 11.95 4.46 24.40
CA LYS A 24 12.40 5.11 25.63
C LYS A 24 12.71 4.06 26.70
N HIS A 25 11.75 3.18 26.98
CA HIS A 25 11.91 2.15 28.00
C HIS A 25 13.09 1.21 27.70
N HIS A 26 13.29 0.86 26.43
CA HIS A 26 14.40 0.02 26.01
C HIS A 26 15.75 0.72 26.17
N LEU A 27 15.88 1.97 25.73
CA LEU A 27 17.13 2.74 25.83
C LEU A 27 17.53 3.05 27.29
N GLU A 28 16.56 3.19 28.19
CA GLU A 28 16.80 3.35 29.64
C GLU A 28 17.13 2.01 30.34
N SER A 29 16.84 0.88 29.70
CA SER A 29 17.05 -0.45 30.26
C SER A 29 18.52 -0.88 30.15
N PRO A 30 19.05 -1.64 31.14
CA PRO A 30 20.40 -2.23 31.04
C PRO A 30 20.55 -3.24 29.89
N LEU A 31 19.45 -3.63 29.24
CA LEU A 31 19.45 -4.53 28.09
C LEU A 31 19.78 -3.84 26.76
N SER A 32 19.72 -2.50 26.67
CA SER A 32 20.05 -1.78 25.44
C SER A 32 21.50 -1.99 25.04
N HIS A 33 21.72 -2.25 23.75
CA HIS A 33 23.05 -2.42 23.19
C HIS A 33 23.79 -1.10 23.01
N LEU A 34 23.07 0.03 22.88
CA LEU A 34 23.63 1.34 22.61
C LEU A 34 24.24 2.03 23.84
N LYS A 35 23.88 1.61 25.07
CA LYS A 35 24.39 2.15 26.35
C LYS A 35 24.53 3.67 26.38
N LEU A 36 23.42 4.36 26.16
CA LEU A 36 23.37 5.82 26.02
C LEU A 36 23.23 6.53 27.37
N ASN A 37 23.78 7.74 27.46
CA ASN A 37 23.56 8.62 28.60
C ASN A 37 22.16 9.29 28.52
N PRO A 38 21.58 9.78 29.62
CA PRO A 38 20.24 10.40 29.61
C PRO A 38 20.07 11.52 28.57
N GLU A 39 21.09 12.38 28.39
CA GLU A 39 21.08 13.45 27.38
C GLU A 39 21.02 12.90 25.94
N GLN A 40 21.69 11.79 25.66
CA GLN A 40 21.66 11.15 24.34
C GLN A 40 20.31 10.47 24.09
N ILE A 41 19.70 9.88 25.11
CA ILE A 41 18.36 9.29 25.02
C ILE A 41 17.33 10.38 24.70
N GLU A 42 17.38 11.52 25.41
CA GLU A 42 16.53 12.67 25.11
C GLU A 42 16.73 13.18 23.68
N ASN A 43 17.98 13.22 23.21
CA ASN A 43 18.28 13.63 21.84
C ASN A 43 17.72 12.66 20.78
N VAL A 44 17.73 11.35 21.03
CA VAL A 44 17.13 10.34 20.16
C VAL A 44 15.61 10.49 20.12
N LEU A 45 14.98 10.71 21.28
CA LEU A 45 13.53 10.80 21.43
C LEU A 45 12.95 12.17 21.02
N ALA A 46 13.79 13.19 20.83
CA ALA A 46 13.33 14.54 20.48
C ALA A 46 12.63 14.61 19.11
N PHE A 47 12.96 13.69 18.18
CA PHE A 47 12.42 13.63 16.81
C PHE A 47 12.28 15.01 16.13
N SER A 48 13.29 15.88 16.31
CA SER A 48 13.23 17.25 15.80
C SER A 48 13.34 17.26 14.28
N LEU A 49 12.47 18.00 13.59
CA LEU A 49 12.59 18.25 12.14
C LEU A 49 13.85 19.06 11.77
N LYS A 50 14.55 19.64 12.76
CA LYS A 50 15.86 20.25 12.56
C LYS A 50 16.97 19.21 12.40
N ASP A 51 16.75 17.98 12.87
CA ASP A 51 17.68 16.88 12.69
C ASP A 51 17.55 16.32 11.26
N PRO A 52 18.61 16.37 10.44
CA PRO A 52 18.59 15.82 9.09
C PRO A 52 18.21 14.33 9.04
N LYS A 53 18.48 13.57 10.10
CA LYS A 53 18.16 12.13 10.17
C LYS A 53 16.66 11.89 10.21
N VAL A 54 15.95 12.69 11.00
CA VAL A 54 14.49 12.64 11.06
C VAL A 54 13.90 13.04 9.71
N MET A 55 14.46 14.06 9.06
CA MET A 55 14.04 14.47 7.72
C MET A 55 14.28 13.39 6.66
N ILE A 56 15.44 12.73 6.65
CA ILE A 56 15.72 11.60 5.76
C ILE A 56 14.70 10.49 6.01
N GLY A 57 14.45 10.15 7.28
CA GLY A 57 13.42 9.18 7.65
C GLY A 57 12.04 9.55 7.10
N LEU A 58 11.64 10.82 7.22
CA LEU A 58 10.37 11.32 6.72
C LEU A 58 10.22 11.12 5.21
N PHE A 59 11.26 11.42 4.43
CA PHE A 59 11.25 11.17 2.99
C PHE A 59 11.20 9.68 2.66
N ILE A 60 12.00 8.86 3.34
CA ILE A 60 11.97 7.40 3.14
C ILE A 60 10.57 6.85 3.42
N GLY A 61 10.00 7.18 4.58
CA GLY A 61 8.65 6.78 4.97
C GLY A 61 7.58 7.28 4.01
N GLY A 62 7.71 8.54 3.58
CA GLY A 62 6.81 9.17 2.62
C GLY A 62 6.80 8.50 1.24
N LEU A 63 7.91 7.89 0.84
CA LEU A 63 8.03 7.17 -0.43
C LEU A 63 7.40 5.77 -0.37
N LEU A 64 7.27 5.15 0.81
CA LEU A 64 6.79 3.78 0.93
C LEU A 64 5.38 3.56 0.36
N PRO A 65 4.36 4.40 0.63
CA PRO A 65 3.03 4.24 0.01
C PRO A 65 3.06 4.33 -1.51
N TYR A 66 3.88 5.24 -2.06
CA TYR A 66 4.02 5.40 -3.51
C TYR A 66 4.68 4.18 -4.14
N LEU A 67 5.78 3.70 -3.54
CA LEU A 67 6.50 2.55 -4.04
C LEU A 67 5.63 1.29 -3.97
N PHE A 68 4.99 1.06 -2.83
CA PHE A 68 4.05 -0.05 -2.63
C PHE A 68 2.94 -0.03 -3.69
N SER A 69 2.31 1.13 -3.90
CA SER A 69 1.23 1.29 -4.85
C SER A 69 1.69 1.10 -6.30
N ALA A 70 2.87 1.59 -6.65
CA ALA A 70 3.43 1.39 -7.99
C ALA A 70 3.63 -0.10 -8.30
N PHE A 71 4.14 -0.89 -7.35
CA PHE A 71 4.30 -2.33 -7.53
C PHE A 71 2.95 -3.06 -7.58
N SER A 72 2.01 -2.75 -6.69
CA SER A 72 0.69 -3.39 -6.68
C SER A 72 -0.11 -3.09 -7.95
N MET A 73 -0.08 -1.85 -8.44
CA MET A 73 -0.74 -1.49 -9.69
C MET A 73 -0.11 -2.19 -10.90
N ASN A 74 1.22 -2.21 -10.99
CA ASN A 74 1.92 -2.90 -12.07
C ASN A 74 1.62 -4.42 -12.07
N ALA A 75 1.53 -5.03 -10.90
CA ALA A 75 1.13 -6.42 -10.74
C ALA A 75 -0.27 -6.70 -11.30
N VAL A 76 -1.26 -5.87 -10.94
CA VAL A 76 -2.62 -6.00 -11.46
C VAL A 76 -2.65 -5.79 -12.98
N GLY A 77 -1.92 -4.79 -13.50
CA GLY A 77 -1.82 -4.55 -14.94
C GLY A 77 -1.29 -5.76 -15.72
N ARG A 78 -0.24 -6.42 -15.21
CA ARG A 78 0.29 -7.66 -15.81
C ARG A 78 -0.72 -8.80 -15.77
N ALA A 79 -1.36 -9.03 -14.62
CA ALA A 79 -2.35 -10.09 -14.46
C ALA A 79 -3.56 -9.87 -15.37
N ALA A 80 -4.10 -8.64 -15.41
CA ALA A 80 -5.21 -8.27 -16.27
C ALA A 80 -4.86 -8.44 -17.75
N GLY A 81 -3.65 -8.03 -18.18
CA GLY A 81 -3.19 -8.22 -19.55
C GLY A 81 -3.10 -9.70 -19.96
N ALA A 82 -2.66 -10.57 -19.05
CA ALA A 82 -2.63 -12.02 -19.28
C ALA A 82 -4.05 -12.59 -19.44
N VAL A 83 -5.00 -12.18 -18.59
CA VAL A 83 -6.41 -12.57 -18.71
C VAL A 83 -7.01 -12.11 -20.02
N VAL A 84 -6.76 -10.86 -20.45
CA VAL A 84 -7.26 -10.34 -21.74
C VAL A 84 -6.72 -11.16 -22.91
N THR A 85 -5.45 -11.53 -22.88
CA THR A 85 -4.83 -12.35 -23.92
C THR A 85 -5.46 -13.74 -23.98
N GLU A 86 -5.72 -14.36 -22.82
CA GLU A 86 -6.37 -15.66 -22.74
C GLU A 86 -7.83 -15.61 -23.22
N VAL A 87 -8.60 -14.61 -22.79
CA VAL A 87 -9.98 -14.42 -23.27
C VAL A 87 -10.00 -14.27 -24.79
N ARG A 88 -9.11 -13.47 -25.37
CA ARG A 88 -9.00 -13.32 -26.83
C ARG A 88 -8.64 -14.64 -27.52
N ARG A 89 -7.74 -15.44 -26.95
CA ARG A 89 -7.38 -16.77 -27.45
C ARG A 89 -8.59 -17.71 -27.46
N GLN A 90 -9.36 -17.75 -26.36
CA GLN A 90 -10.56 -18.58 -26.27
C GLN A 90 -11.63 -18.16 -27.28
N LEU A 91 -11.87 -16.85 -27.44
CA LEU A 91 -12.84 -16.33 -28.40
C LEU A 91 -12.44 -16.64 -29.86
N ALA A 92 -11.14 -16.58 -30.18
CA ALA A 92 -10.64 -16.94 -31.50
C ALA A 92 -10.73 -18.45 -31.77
N ALA A 93 -10.44 -19.29 -30.76
CA ALA A 93 -10.50 -20.75 -30.87
C ALA A 93 -11.95 -21.29 -30.86
N LYS A 94 -12.87 -20.63 -30.15
CA LYS A 94 -14.27 -21.01 -30.00
C LYS A 94 -15.20 -19.80 -30.22
N PRO A 95 -15.48 -19.43 -31.48
CA PRO A 95 -16.37 -18.30 -31.78
C PRO A 95 -17.81 -18.48 -31.29
N GLY A 96 -18.25 -19.71 -31.01
CA GLY A 96 -19.57 -20.01 -30.44
C GLY A 96 -19.79 -19.44 -29.05
N ILE A 97 -18.71 -19.04 -28.34
CA ILE A 97 -18.81 -18.38 -27.02
C ILE A 97 -19.61 -17.08 -27.10
N LEU A 98 -19.40 -16.27 -28.14
CA LEU A 98 -20.12 -15.00 -28.32
C LEU A 98 -21.61 -15.20 -28.63
N ARG A 99 -21.96 -16.37 -29.18
CA ARG A 99 -23.34 -16.77 -29.49
C ARG A 99 -24.01 -17.53 -28.34
N GLY A 100 -23.25 -17.86 -27.28
CA GLY A 100 -23.73 -18.68 -26.16
C GLY A 100 -23.85 -20.17 -26.49
N GLU A 101 -23.28 -20.63 -27.60
CA GLU A 101 -23.29 -22.03 -28.04
C GLU A 101 -22.18 -22.85 -27.36
N ASP A 102 -21.02 -22.22 -27.13
CA ASP A 102 -19.86 -22.84 -26.47
C ASP A 102 -19.68 -22.32 -25.05
N THR A 103 -19.25 -23.20 -24.13
CA THR A 103 -18.89 -22.81 -22.76
C THR A 103 -17.43 -22.32 -22.69
N PRO A 104 -17.16 -21.13 -22.12
CA PRO A 104 -15.80 -20.65 -21.86
C PRO A 104 -15.04 -21.54 -20.88
N ASP A 105 -13.71 -21.56 -21.01
CA ASP A 105 -12.85 -22.18 -20.01
C ASP A 105 -12.50 -21.15 -18.92
N TYR A 106 -13.29 -21.17 -17.85
CA TYR A 106 -13.08 -20.32 -16.69
C TYR A 106 -11.85 -20.73 -15.86
N GLY A 107 -11.50 -22.02 -15.86
CA GLY A 107 -10.44 -22.57 -15.02
C GLY A 107 -9.08 -22.00 -15.36
N THR A 108 -8.80 -21.83 -16.66
CA THR A 108 -7.56 -21.22 -17.12
C THR A 108 -7.42 -19.75 -16.68
N CYS A 109 -8.49 -18.96 -16.77
CA CYS A 109 -8.48 -17.57 -16.29
C CYS A 109 -8.25 -17.49 -14.78
N VAL A 110 -8.88 -18.38 -13.99
CA VAL A 110 -8.67 -18.47 -12.53
C VAL A 110 -7.22 -18.82 -12.21
N ASP A 111 -6.65 -19.82 -12.87
CA ASP A 111 -5.26 -20.24 -12.66
C ASP A 111 -4.26 -19.11 -12.94
N ILE A 112 -4.48 -18.34 -14.02
CA ILE A 112 -3.66 -17.17 -14.36
C ILE A 112 -3.67 -16.14 -13.22
N VAL A 113 -4.85 -15.72 -12.76
CA VAL A 113 -4.94 -14.69 -11.71
C VAL A 113 -4.42 -15.20 -10.37
N THR A 114 -4.64 -16.47 -10.03
CA THR A 114 -4.15 -17.06 -8.78
C THR A 114 -2.62 -17.12 -8.75
N LYS A 115 -1.99 -17.64 -9.81
CA LYS A 115 -0.52 -17.71 -9.90
C LYS A 115 0.11 -16.32 -9.91
N ALA A 116 -0.48 -15.38 -10.64
CA ALA A 116 -0.02 -14.00 -10.67
C ALA A 116 -0.13 -13.36 -9.28
N ALA A 117 -1.29 -13.44 -8.62
CA ALA A 117 -1.49 -12.85 -7.30
C ALA A 117 -0.49 -13.38 -6.25
N LEU A 118 -0.27 -14.70 -6.21
CA LEU A 118 0.66 -15.32 -5.26
C LEU A 118 2.12 -14.87 -5.50
N ARG A 119 2.55 -14.80 -6.75
CA ARG A 119 3.92 -14.38 -7.10
C ARG A 119 4.13 -12.88 -6.85
N GLU A 120 3.17 -12.07 -7.28
CA GLU A 120 3.31 -10.63 -7.34
C GLU A 120 3.12 -9.93 -5.98
N MET A 121 2.47 -10.59 -5.01
CA MET A 121 2.28 -10.06 -3.66
C MET A 121 3.56 -10.05 -2.82
N ILE A 122 4.56 -10.86 -3.16
CA ILE A 122 5.79 -11.03 -2.38
C ILE A 122 6.55 -9.71 -2.25
N VAL A 123 6.78 -9.02 -3.38
CA VAL A 123 7.58 -7.78 -3.39
C VAL A 123 6.90 -6.65 -2.59
N PRO A 124 5.62 -6.30 -2.84
CA PRO A 124 4.91 -5.31 -2.03
C PRO A 124 4.91 -5.62 -0.53
N ALA A 125 4.75 -6.90 -0.15
CA ALA A 125 4.73 -7.29 1.26
C ALA A 125 6.09 -7.13 1.96
N LEU A 126 7.20 -7.31 1.23
CA LEU A 126 8.55 -7.18 1.78
C LEU A 126 9.01 -5.73 1.91
N ILE A 127 8.54 -4.81 1.07
CA ILE A 127 8.98 -3.40 1.05
C ILE A 127 8.93 -2.76 2.46
N PRO A 128 7.81 -2.81 3.21
CA PRO A 128 7.73 -2.26 4.56
C PRO A 128 8.76 -2.83 5.53
N VAL A 129 8.92 -4.16 5.50
CA VAL A 129 9.78 -4.89 6.43
C VAL A 129 11.24 -4.56 6.15
N VAL A 130 11.65 -4.65 4.87
CA VAL A 130 13.02 -4.36 4.45
C VAL A 130 13.38 -2.91 4.71
N ALA A 131 12.48 -1.96 4.43
CA ALA A 131 12.74 -0.55 4.68
C ALA A 131 13.00 -0.26 6.17
N VAL A 132 12.16 -0.81 7.05
CA VAL A 132 12.32 -0.62 8.50
C VAL A 132 13.59 -1.29 9.02
N VAL A 133 13.87 -2.53 8.62
CA VAL A 133 15.09 -3.24 9.03
C VAL A 133 16.35 -2.55 8.52
N ALA A 134 16.35 -2.09 7.26
CA ALA A 134 17.46 -1.37 6.67
C ALA A 134 17.74 -0.07 7.42
N VAL A 135 16.71 0.71 7.75
CA VAL A 135 16.87 1.95 8.53
C VAL A 135 17.27 1.66 9.99
N GLY A 136 16.70 0.63 10.61
CA GLY A 136 17.06 0.21 11.97
C GLY A 136 18.51 -0.25 12.12
N SER A 137 19.10 -0.80 11.06
CA SER A 137 20.50 -1.26 11.07
C SER A 137 21.55 -0.16 11.28
N PHE A 138 21.15 1.12 11.22
CA PHE A 138 22.03 2.27 11.49
C PHE A 138 22.18 2.60 13.00
N GLY A 139 21.76 1.70 13.90
CA GLY A 139 21.93 1.85 15.36
C GLY A 139 21.20 3.09 15.89
N MET A 140 21.87 3.89 16.74
CA MET A 140 21.27 5.08 17.35
C MET A 140 20.66 6.06 16.34
N GLU A 141 21.33 6.27 15.21
CA GLU A 141 20.83 7.14 14.14
C GLU A 141 19.60 6.52 13.46
N GLY A 142 19.59 5.20 13.34
CA GLY A 142 18.45 4.42 12.84
C GLY A 142 17.20 4.63 13.68
N ALA A 143 17.31 4.63 15.01
CA ALA A 143 16.18 4.89 15.90
C ALA A 143 15.53 6.27 15.64
N LYS A 144 16.35 7.31 15.44
CA LYS A 144 15.87 8.65 15.07
C LYS A 144 15.20 8.67 13.69
N MET A 145 15.86 8.06 12.71
CA MET A 145 15.36 7.97 11.34
C MET A 145 14.03 7.22 11.28
N LEU A 146 13.88 6.13 12.04
CA LEU A 146 12.64 5.36 12.11
C LEU A 146 11.47 6.21 12.58
N GLY A 147 11.65 7.09 13.57
CA GLY A 147 10.60 8.03 13.95
C GLY A 147 10.08 8.86 12.77
N GLY A 148 11.00 9.35 11.92
CA GLY A 148 10.66 10.00 10.66
C GLY A 148 9.96 9.08 9.67
N VAL A 149 10.44 7.85 9.49
CA VAL A 149 9.83 6.83 8.59
C VAL A 149 8.38 6.55 8.97
N LEU A 150 8.12 6.38 10.27
CA LEU A 150 6.78 6.11 10.79
C LEU A 150 5.84 7.28 10.46
N VAL A 151 6.20 8.51 10.84
CA VAL A 151 5.37 9.69 10.58
C VAL A 151 5.18 9.93 9.08
N GLY A 152 6.23 9.80 8.28
CA GLY A 152 6.19 10.00 6.84
C GLY A 152 5.25 9.02 6.15
N SER A 153 5.32 7.74 6.52
CA SER A 153 4.43 6.69 5.99
C SER A 153 2.97 6.90 6.39
N ILE A 154 2.70 7.39 7.60
CA ILE A 154 1.36 7.69 8.09
C ILE A 154 0.73 8.83 7.28
N VAL A 155 1.42 9.97 7.19
CA VAL A 155 0.88 11.18 6.55
C VAL A 155 0.60 10.91 5.07
N THR A 156 1.60 10.44 4.33
CA THR A 156 1.47 10.20 2.89
C THR A 156 0.50 9.05 2.60
N GLY A 157 0.59 7.95 3.35
CA GLY A 157 -0.22 6.77 3.13
C GLY A 157 -1.71 7.01 3.43
N LEU A 158 -2.03 7.80 4.46
CA LEU A 158 -3.41 8.15 4.78
C LEU A 158 -4.08 8.89 3.62
N PHE A 159 -3.48 9.98 3.14
CA PHE A 159 -4.05 10.77 2.06
C PHE A 159 -4.08 10.00 0.73
N MET A 160 -3.02 9.24 0.44
CA MET A 160 -2.97 8.41 -0.76
C MET A 160 -4.03 7.33 -0.74
N GLY A 161 -4.21 6.62 0.37
CA GLY A 161 -5.25 5.58 0.51
C GLY A 161 -6.67 6.14 0.33
N ILE A 162 -6.96 7.31 0.91
CA ILE A 162 -8.24 8.00 0.75
C ILE A 162 -8.46 8.41 -0.71
N SER A 163 -7.47 9.06 -1.33
CA SER A 163 -7.54 9.51 -2.71
C SER A 163 -7.78 8.34 -3.65
N MET A 164 -6.96 7.29 -3.58
CA MET A 164 -7.07 6.15 -4.49
C MET A 164 -8.43 5.45 -4.41
N THR A 165 -8.89 5.23 -3.18
CA THR A 165 -10.18 4.58 -2.94
C THR A 165 -11.35 5.41 -3.42
N SER A 166 -11.34 6.71 -3.13
CA SER A 166 -12.43 7.63 -3.47
C SER A 166 -12.49 7.87 -4.98
N SER A 167 -11.34 8.09 -5.62
CA SER A 167 -11.25 8.31 -7.07
C SER A 167 -11.71 7.09 -7.86
N GLY A 168 -11.28 5.88 -7.50
CA GLY A 168 -11.76 4.69 -8.20
C GLY A 168 -13.26 4.44 -7.98
N GLY A 169 -13.77 4.71 -6.77
CA GLY A 169 -15.22 4.63 -6.51
C GLY A 169 -16.03 5.66 -7.30
N ALA A 170 -15.48 6.87 -7.50
CA ALA A 170 -16.10 7.89 -8.33
C ALA A 170 -16.18 7.46 -9.80
N TRP A 171 -15.13 6.84 -10.35
CA TRP A 171 -15.16 6.32 -11.72
C TRP A 171 -16.18 5.18 -11.91
N ASP A 172 -16.28 4.23 -10.98
CA ASP A 172 -17.30 3.17 -11.05
C ASP A 172 -18.73 3.75 -11.00
N ASN A 173 -18.97 4.70 -10.09
CA ASN A 173 -20.28 5.34 -9.96
C ASN A 173 -20.61 6.21 -11.18
N ALA A 174 -19.63 6.91 -11.75
CA ALA A 174 -19.83 7.67 -12.99
C ALA A 174 -20.21 6.76 -14.16
N LYS A 175 -19.55 5.60 -14.29
CA LYS A 175 -19.91 4.57 -15.28
C LYS A 175 -21.34 4.09 -15.07
N LYS A 176 -21.72 3.70 -13.85
CA LYS A 176 -23.10 3.28 -13.51
C LYS A 176 -24.14 4.35 -13.84
N TYR A 177 -23.86 5.60 -13.51
CA TYR A 177 -24.74 6.73 -13.82
C TYR A 177 -24.98 6.89 -15.33
N ILE A 178 -23.95 6.66 -16.16
CA ILE A 178 -24.08 6.68 -17.61
C ILE A 178 -24.83 5.45 -18.12
N GLU A 179 -24.61 4.27 -17.53
CA GLU A 179 -25.34 3.04 -17.84
C GLU A 179 -26.86 3.15 -17.61
N GLU A 180 -27.27 4.01 -16.66
CA GLU A 180 -28.68 4.35 -16.39
C GLU A 180 -29.31 5.30 -17.43
N GLY A 181 -28.53 5.80 -18.39
CA GLY A 181 -29.03 6.57 -19.54
C GLY A 181 -28.79 8.08 -19.49
N HIS A 182 -28.23 8.62 -18.39
CA HIS A 182 -28.05 10.06 -18.19
C HIS A 182 -27.10 10.74 -19.19
N HIS A 183 -26.26 9.97 -19.89
CA HIS A 183 -25.38 10.47 -20.96
C HIS A 183 -25.30 9.51 -22.15
N GLY A 184 -26.45 9.12 -22.71
CA GLY A 184 -26.52 8.30 -23.92
C GLY A 184 -26.50 6.80 -23.70
N GLY A 185 -26.38 6.34 -22.45
CA GLY A 185 -26.58 4.93 -22.10
C GLY A 185 -25.46 3.99 -22.56
N LYS A 186 -25.70 2.69 -22.41
CA LYS A 186 -24.76 1.62 -22.76
C LYS A 186 -24.41 1.64 -24.25
N GLY A 187 -23.12 1.53 -24.54
CA GLY A 187 -22.57 1.52 -25.90
C GLY A 187 -22.25 2.89 -26.49
N SER A 188 -22.69 3.98 -25.86
CA SER A 188 -22.30 5.35 -26.23
C SER A 188 -20.79 5.61 -26.06
N GLU A 189 -20.27 6.65 -26.70
CA GLU A 189 -18.87 7.07 -26.52
C GLU A 189 -18.58 7.47 -25.06
N ALA A 190 -19.54 8.14 -24.40
CA ALA A 190 -19.44 8.46 -22.97
C ALA A 190 -19.32 7.18 -22.11
N HIS A 191 -20.09 6.15 -22.43
CA HIS A 191 -20.01 4.86 -21.73
C HIS A 191 -18.65 4.18 -21.93
N LYS A 192 -18.11 4.14 -23.17
CA LYS A 192 -16.78 3.57 -23.43
C LYS A 192 -15.67 4.32 -22.69
N ALA A 193 -15.75 5.64 -22.63
CA ALA A 193 -14.81 6.46 -21.86
C ALA A 193 -14.90 6.17 -20.36
N ALA A 194 -16.12 6.05 -19.83
CA ALA A 194 -16.34 5.74 -18.41
C ALA A 194 -15.88 4.33 -18.03
N VAL A 195 -16.05 3.33 -18.91
CA VAL A 195 -15.49 1.97 -18.73
C VAL A 195 -13.96 2.03 -18.68
N THR A 196 -13.33 2.85 -19.52
CA THR A 196 -11.87 3.04 -19.47
C THR A 196 -11.44 3.68 -18.14
N GLY A 197 -12.19 4.67 -17.64
CA GLY A 197 -11.93 5.27 -16.32
C GLY A 197 -12.08 4.27 -15.17
N ASP A 198 -13.13 3.45 -15.19
CA ASP A 198 -13.39 2.44 -14.16
C ASP A 198 -12.31 1.36 -14.14
N THR A 199 -11.87 0.87 -15.30
CA THR A 199 -10.79 -0.12 -15.41
C THR A 199 -9.44 0.40 -14.91
N VAL A 200 -9.16 1.71 -15.05
CA VAL A 200 -8.02 2.37 -14.39
C VAL A 200 -8.26 2.47 -12.87
N GLY A 201 -9.50 2.73 -12.46
CA GLY A 201 -9.93 2.84 -11.08
C GLY A 201 -9.95 1.55 -10.28
N ASP A 202 -10.09 0.38 -10.92
CA ASP A 202 -10.13 -0.94 -10.28
C ASP A 202 -8.89 -1.25 -9.43
N PRO A 203 -7.65 -1.24 -9.98
CA PRO A 203 -6.45 -1.46 -9.17
C PRO A 203 -6.23 -0.37 -8.11
N TYR A 204 -6.76 0.84 -8.35
CA TYR A 204 -6.73 1.97 -7.42
C TYR A 204 -7.59 1.70 -6.18
N LYS A 205 -8.87 1.33 -6.38
CA LYS A 205 -9.85 1.20 -5.30
C LYS A 205 -9.88 -0.18 -4.64
N ASP A 206 -9.49 -1.24 -5.34
CA ASP A 206 -9.65 -2.62 -4.87
C ASP A 206 -8.33 -3.33 -4.55
N THR A 207 -7.19 -2.77 -4.98
CA THR A 207 -5.87 -3.33 -4.65
C THR A 207 -5.04 -2.35 -3.84
N SER A 208 -4.57 -1.27 -4.46
CA SER A 208 -3.52 -0.42 -3.89
C SER A 208 -4.07 0.44 -2.74
N GLY A 209 -5.16 1.17 -2.97
CA GLY A 209 -5.76 2.08 -1.99
C GLY A 209 -6.07 1.41 -0.64
N PRO A 210 -6.83 0.29 -0.61
CA PRO A 210 -7.09 -0.43 0.63
C PRO A 210 -5.85 -1.05 1.27
N ALA A 211 -4.88 -1.51 0.47
CA ALA A 211 -3.69 -2.21 0.95
C ALA A 211 -2.61 -1.27 1.55
N ILE A 212 -2.70 0.04 1.30
CA ILE A 212 -1.86 1.02 2.00
C ILE A 212 -2.12 0.98 3.52
N ASN A 213 -3.35 0.70 3.96
CA ASN A 213 -3.68 0.65 5.39
C ASN A 213 -2.90 -0.44 6.16
N PRO A 214 -2.94 -1.73 5.76
CA PRO A 214 -2.12 -2.74 6.42
C PRO A 214 -0.62 -2.45 6.24
N MET A 215 -0.20 -1.86 5.11
CA MET A 215 1.19 -1.46 4.90
C MET A 215 1.70 -0.51 5.99
N ILE A 216 0.97 0.59 6.26
CA ILE A 216 1.32 1.54 7.34
C ILE A 216 1.41 0.83 8.70
N LYS A 217 0.46 -0.08 8.99
CA LYS A 217 0.47 -0.84 10.25
C LYS A 217 1.69 -1.75 10.35
N VAL A 218 2.08 -2.43 9.26
CA VAL A 218 3.27 -3.28 9.24
C VAL A 218 4.53 -2.45 9.47
N VAL A 219 4.68 -1.29 8.82
CA VAL A 219 5.82 -0.39 9.06
C VAL A 219 5.95 -0.05 10.56
N ASN A 220 4.85 0.33 11.21
CA ASN A 220 4.85 0.70 12.62
C ASN A 220 5.09 -0.48 13.56
N ILE A 221 4.41 -1.61 13.35
CA ILE A 221 4.57 -2.80 14.19
C ILE A 221 5.99 -3.36 14.07
N VAL A 222 6.53 -3.47 12.85
CA VAL A 222 7.90 -3.96 12.66
C VAL A 222 8.89 -3.03 13.33
N ALA A 223 8.71 -1.70 13.26
CA ALA A 223 9.60 -0.75 13.93
C ALA A 223 9.67 -0.97 15.44
N ILE A 224 8.54 -1.31 16.09
CA ILE A 224 8.50 -1.68 17.51
C ILE A 224 9.22 -3.00 17.76
N LEU A 225 8.92 -4.03 16.95
CA LEU A 225 9.49 -5.37 17.13
C LEU A 225 11.01 -5.42 16.98
N ILE A 226 11.59 -4.51 16.18
CA ILE A 226 13.03 -4.47 15.95
C ILE A 226 13.81 -3.70 17.02
N ILE A 227 13.14 -2.96 17.92
CA ILE A 227 13.78 -2.20 19.00
C ILE A 227 14.79 -3.06 19.79
N PRO A 228 14.39 -4.19 20.41
CA PRO A 228 15.31 -5.00 21.21
C PRO A 228 16.37 -5.75 20.40
N ILE A 229 16.32 -5.67 19.06
CA ILE A 229 17.27 -6.34 18.16
C ILE A 229 18.38 -5.37 17.72
N PHE A 230 18.03 -4.10 17.47
CA PHE A 230 18.95 -3.13 16.86
C PHE A 230 19.42 -2.00 17.78
N PHE A 231 18.71 -1.73 18.89
CA PHE A 231 18.98 -0.59 19.78
C PHE A 231 19.37 -1.06 21.20
#